data_AF-A0A7W1NJ19-F1
#
_entry.id   AF-A0A7W1NJ19-F1
#
_cell.length_a   1.000
_cell.length_b   1.000
_cell.length_c   1.000
_cell.angle_alpha   90.00
_cell.angle_beta   90.00
_cell.angle_gamma   90.00
#
_symmetry.space_group_name_H-M   'P 1'
#
loop_
_entity.id
_entity.type
_entity.pdbx_description
1 polymer ?
#
loop_
_entity_poly.entity_id
_entity_poly.type
_entity_poly.pdbx_seq_one_letter_code
_entity_poly.pdbx_strand_id
1 'polypeptide(L)'
;MTNELATFTSTAIQPMTSARRAANLEALLSSLSNNTRAQIASTWRMYSTWCASQTFGVWGLDAVQALAFLTAHPARPSTQRARLSHLRTVMGLHADTSGDEHLQFRVGLLQRLKLPGDADSLMSA
;
A
#
# COMPACT_ATOMS: atom_id res chain seq x y z
N MET A 1 -20.02 2.06 42.07
CA MET A 1 -19.46 3.08 41.15
C MET A 1 -19.08 2.37 39.86
N THR A 2 -20.01 2.32 38.92
CA THR A 2 -19.81 1.72 37.59
C THR A 2 -18.97 2.68 36.76
N ASN A 3 -17.88 2.17 36.22
CA ASN A 3 -16.81 2.92 35.57
C ASN A 3 -17.30 3.49 34.23
N GLU A 4 -17.79 4.74 34.22
CA GLU A 4 -18.38 5.41 33.04
C GLU A 4 -17.41 5.59 31.86
N LEU A 5 -16.10 5.40 32.10
CA LEU A 5 -15.07 5.38 31.06
C LEU A 5 -15.15 4.15 30.14
N ALA A 6 -15.70 3.01 30.61
CA ALA A 6 -15.88 1.82 29.75
C ALA A 6 -17.03 2.00 28.75
N THR A 7 -18.01 2.84 29.07
CA THR A 7 -19.20 3.08 28.24
C THR A 7 -18.88 3.98 27.03
N PHE A 8 -17.87 4.85 27.13
CA PHE A 8 -17.45 5.73 26.02
C PHE A 8 -16.42 5.10 25.07
N THR A 9 -15.72 4.04 25.48
CA THR A 9 -14.82 3.29 24.60
C THR A 9 -15.52 2.18 23.81
N SER A 10 -16.81 1.94 24.05
CA SER A 10 -17.63 1.01 23.28
C SER A 10 -18.32 1.70 22.10
N THR A 11 -17.61 2.57 21.38
CA THR A 11 -18.01 2.85 19.99
C THR A 11 -17.36 1.76 19.18
N ALA A 12 -18.13 0.70 18.89
CA ALA A 12 -17.80 -0.23 17.82
C ALA A 12 -17.17 0.58 16.69
N ILE A 13 -15.91 0.27 16.33
CA ILE A 13 -15.30 0.81 15.13
C ILE A 13 -16.25 0.36 14.02
N GLN A 14 -17.20 1.22 13.65
CA GLN A 14 -18.18 0.84 12.66
C GLN A 14 -17.37 0.56 11.40
N PRO A 15 -17.52 -0.63 10.80
CA PRO A 15 -16.76 -0.98 9.61
C PRO A 15 -16.96 0.16 8.60
N MET A 16 -15.86 0.78 8.17
CA MET A 16 -15.91 1.92 7.27
C MET A 16 -16.74 1.54 6.03
N THR A 17 -17.82 2.26 5.79
CA THR A 17 -18.68 2.01 4.63
C THR A 17 -17.89 2.17 3.34
N SER A 18 -18.20 1.38 2.30
CA SER A 18 -17.50 1.42 1.01
C SER A 18 -17.48 2.84 0.38
N ALA A 19 -18.50 3.65 0.62
CA ALA A 19 -18.54 5.05 0.20
C ALA A 19 -17.50 5.92 0.94
N ARG A 20 -17.38 5.75 2.26
CA ARG A 20 -16.41 6.49 3.09
C ARG A 20 -14.96 6.08 2.79
N ARG A 21 -14.76 4.81 2.43
CA ARG A 21 -13.50 4.30 1.89
C ARG A 21 -13.09 4.98 0.59
N ALA A 22 -14.00 5.03 -0.38
CA ALA A 22 -13.75 5.64 -1.68
C ALA A 22 -13.44 7.14 -1.53
N ALA A 23 -14.19 7.85 -0.67
CA ALA A 23 -13.95 9.25 -0.37
C ALA A 23 -12.58 9.50 0.28
N ASN A 24 -12.15 8.65 1.23
CA ASN A 24 -10.82 8.77 1.85
C ASN A 24 -9.70 8.49 0.84
N LEU A 25 -9.87 7.49 -0.03
CA LEU A 25 -8.93 7.19 -1.12
C LEU A 25 -8.82 8.38 -2.08
N GLU A 26 -9.94 8.96 -2.48
CA GLU A 26 -9.99 10.12 -3.37
C GLU A 26 -9.36 11.36 -2.73
N ALA A 27 -9.65 11.62 -1.46
CA ALA A 27 -9.03 12.70 -0.69
C ALA A 27 -7.51 12.54 -0.61
N LEU A 28 -7.01 11.34 -0.29
CA LEU A 28 -5.57 11.07 -0.23
C LEU A 28 -4.89 11.18 -1.60
N LEU A 29 -5.50 10.66 -2.66
CA LEU A 29 -4.97 10.83 -4.01
C LEU A 29 -4.98 12.29 -4.44
N SER A 30 -6.04 13.05 -4.11
CA SER A 30 -6.16 14.48 -4.45
C SER A 30 -5.10 15.36 -3.79
N SER A 31 -4.58 14.94 -2.63
CA SER A 31 -3.48 15.62 -1.94
C SER A 31 -2.12 15.49 -2.66
N LEU A 32 -2.00 14.53 -3.58
CA LEU A 32 -0.78 14.30 -4.36
C LEU A 32 -0.75 15.17 -5.61
N SER A 33 0.46 15.56 -6.02
CA SER A 33 0.66 16.27 -7.29
C SER A 33 0.09 15.48 -8.47
N ASN A 34 -0.37 16.18 -9.51
CA ASN A 34 -0.89 15.55 -10.74
C ASN A 34 0.12 14.56 -11.35
N ASN A 35 1.41 14.90 -11.30
CA ASN A 35 2.49 14.04 -11.79
C ASN A 35 2.60 12.77 -10.95
N THR A 36 2.64 12.90 -9.62
CA THR A 36 2.71 11.75 -8.70
C THR A 36 1.50 10.82 -8.88
N ARG A 37 0.28 11.35 -9.00
CA ARG A 37 -0.91 10.51 -9.29
C ARG A 37 -0.76 9.76 -10.60
N ALA A 38 -0.29 10.41 -11.66
CA ALA A 38 -0.08 9.77 -12.96
C ALA A 38 0.96 8.65 -12.88
N GLN A 39 2.04 8.85 -12.13
CA GLN A 39 3.07 7.84 -11.91
C GLN A 39 2.56 6.64 -11.09
N ILE A 40 1.76 6.89 -10.05
CA ILE A 40 1.10 5.85 -9.26
C ILE A 40 0.15 5.05 -10.16
N ALA A 41 -0.73 5.73 -10.91
CA ALA A 41 -1.68 5.08 -11.81
C ALA A 41 -0.99 4.25 -12.90
N SER A 42 0.12 4.76 -13.46
CA SER A 42 0.93 4.04 -14.44
C SER A 42 1.56 2.78 -13.84
N THR A 43 2.16 2.90 -12.65
CA THR A 43 2.75 1.77 -11.92
C THR A 43 1.68 0.72 -11.58
N TRP A 44 0.53 1.16 -11.09
CA TRP A 44 -0.58 0.29 -10.72
C TRP A 44 -1.12 -0.48 -11.92
N ARG A 45 -1.33 0.19 -13.06
CA ARG A 45 -1.77 -0.46 -14.30
C ARG A 45 -0.79 -1.54 -14.75
N MET A 46 0.50 -1.22 -14.74
CA MET A 46 1.55 -2.18 -15.11
C MET A 46 1.51 -3.42 -14.21
N TYR A 47 1.41 -3.20 -12.89
CA TYR A 47 1.31 -4.28 -11.90
C TYR A 47 0.04 -5.12 -12.04
N SER A 48 -1.14 -4.51 -12.23
CA SER A 48 -2.40 -5.24 -12.38
C SER A 48 -2.42 -6.10 -13.64
N THR A 49 -1.86 -5.58 -14.75
CA THR A 49 -1.73 -6.35 -16.00
C THR A 49 -0.79 -7.53 -15.84
N TRP A 50 0.34 -7.34 -15.13
CA TRP A 50 1.25 -8.44 -14.82
C TRP A 50 0.62 -9.48 -13.89
N CYS A 51 -0.12 -9.07 -12.87
CA CYS A 51 -0.84 -10.02 -12.01
C CYS A 51 -1.82 -10.89 -12.80
N ALA A 52 -2.55 -10.28 -13.74
CA ALA A 52 -3.47 -11.00 -14.62
C ALA A 52 -2.75 -12.05 -15.48
N SER A 53 -1.51 -11.79 -15.93
CA SER A 53 -0.73 -12.76 -16.71
C SER A 53 -0.09 -13.87 -15.87
N GLN A 54 0.08 -13.65 -14.56
CA GLN A 54 0.65 -14.62 -13.62
C GLN A 54 -0.41 -15.36 -12.79
N THR A 55 -1.70 -15.11 -13.00
CA THR A 55 -2.81 -15.63 -12.17
C THR A 55 -2.72 -15.20 -10.69
N PHE A 56 -2.05 -14.09 -10.40
CA PHE A 56 -1.94 -13.55 -9.05
C PHE A 56 -3.13 -12.66 -8.70
N GLY A 57 -3.51 -12.68 -7.42
CA GLY A 57 -4.43 -11.69 -6.88
C GLY A 57 -3.77 -10.31 -6.83
N VAL A 58 -4.39 -9.31 -7.44
CA VAL A 58 -3.87 -7.93 -7.47
C VAL A 58 -3.73 -7.36 -6.06
N TRP A 59 -4.72 -7.59 -5.20
CA TRP A 59 -4.72 -7.18 -3.78
C TRP A 59 -3.93 -8.13 -2.87
N GLY A 60 -3.33 -9.16 -3.45
CA GLY A 60 -2.47 -10.12 -2.77
C GLY A 60 -1.05 -9.62 -2.56
N LEU A 61 -0.73 -8.35 -2.82
CA LEU A 61 0.65 -7.87 -2.83
C LEU A 61 1.34 -8.05 -1.47
N ASP A 62 2.33 -8.95 -1.44
CA ASP A 62 3.28 -9.12 -0.35
C ASP A 62 4.72 -8.88 -0.83
N ALA A 63 5.69 -9.09 0.05
CA ALA A 63 7.10 -8.87 -0.27
C ALA A 63 7.60 -9.76 -1.42
N VAL A 64 7.13 -11.01 -1.51
CA VAL A 64 7.55 -11.96 -2.54
C VAL A 64 6.99 -11.54 -3.90
N GLN A 65 5.70 -11.22 -3.96
CA GLN A 65 5.05 -10.75 -5.18
C GLN A 65 5.62 -9.40 -5.63
N ALA A 66 5.95 -8.50 -4.71
CA ALA A 66 6.61 -7.22 -5.02
C ALA A 66 7.99 -7.44 -5.66
N LEU A 67 8.81 -8.33 -5.11
CA LEU A 67 10.12 -8.65 -5.67
C LEU A 67 9.98 -9.33 -7.06
N ALA A 68 9.05 -10.26 -7.20
CA ALA A 68 8.76 -10.90 -8.48
C ALA A 68 8.34 -9.88 -9.55
N PHE A 69 7.47 -8.94 -9.20
CA PHE A 69 7.06 -7.85 -10.09
C PHE A 69 8.25 -6.98 -10.53
N LEU A 70 9.09 -6.57 -9.58
CA LEU A 70 10.26 -5.72 -9.85
C LEU A 70 11.33 -6.44 -10.69
N THR A 71 11.45 -7.75 -10.52
CA THR A 71 12.35 -8.60 -11.30
C THR A 71 11.84 -8.78 -12.74
N ALA A 72 10.52 -8.96 -12.91
CA ALA A 72 9.89 -9.04 -14.23
C ALA A 72 9.91 -7.70 -14.99
N HIS A 73 10.02 -6.57 -14.28
CA HIS A 73 10.06 -5.22 -14.86
C HIS A 73 11.35 -4.50 -14.46
N PRO A 74 12.51 -4.89 -15.00
CA PRO A 74 13.78 -4.28 -14.65
C PRO A 74 13.76 -2.78 -14.96
N ALA A 75 14.35 -1.99 -14.06
CA ALA A 75 14.52 -0.56 -14.22
C ALA A 75 15.71 -0.09 -13.37
N ARG A 76 16.09 1.18 -13.52
CA ARG A 76 17.10 1.79 -12.64
C ARG A 76 16.66 1.67 -11.17
N PRO A 77 17.59 1.56 -10.20
CA PRO A 77 17.24 1.40 -8.78
C PRO A 77 16.27 2.47 -8.26
N SER A 78 16.45 3.74 -8.65
CA SER A 78 15.53 4.83 -8.29
C SER A 78 14.10 4.60 -8.78
N THR A 79 13.94 4.10 -10.01
CA THR A 79 12.64 3.76 -10.58
C THR A 79 12.02 2.55 -9.88
N GLN A 80 12.81 1.53 -9.53
CA GLN A 80 12.30 0.38 -8.77
C GLN A 80 11.82 0.78 -7.37
N ARG A 81 12.56 1.66 -6.68
CA ARG A 81 12.12 2.25 -5.40
C ARG A 81 10.83 3.04 -5.56
N ALA A 82 10.74 3.88 -6.60
CA ALA A 82 9.53 4.65 -6.87
C ALA A 82 8.32 3.72 -7.14
N ARG A 83 8.49 2.68 -7.95
CA ARG A 83 7.43 1.68 -8.21
C ARG A 83 6.99 1.00 -6.92
N LEU A 84 7.92 0.53 -6.10
CA LEU A 84 7.61 -0.10 -4.82
C LEU A 84 6.87 0.87 -3.88
N SER A 85 7.31 2.13 -3.82
CA SER A 85 6.65 3.19 -3.05
C SER A 85 5.21 3.43 -3.54
N HIS A 86 4.98 3.52 -4.85
CA HIS A 86 3.64 3.69 -5.41
C HIS A 86 2.72 2.50 -5.08
N LEU A 87 3.22 1.26 -5.19
CA LEU A 87 2.45 0.08 -4.84
C LEU A 87 2.11 0.05 -3.34
N ARG A 88 3.05 0.42 -2.49
CA ARG A 88 2.82 0.60 -1.04
C ARG A 88 1.76 1.64 -0.75
N THR A 89 1.77 2.76 -1.45
CA THR A 89 0.74 3.79 -1.31
C THR A 89 -0.63 3.21 -1.63
N VAL A 90 -0.79 2.54 -2.78
CA VAL A 90 -2.08 1.94 -3.17
C VAL A 90 -2.54 0.88 -2.16
N MET A 91 -1.63 0.00 -1.72
CA MET A 91 -1.96 -1.04 -0.76
C MET A 91 -2.26 -0.51 0.64
N GLY A 92 -1.54 0.53 1.10
CA GLY A 92 -1.81 1.24 2.35
C GLY A 92 -3.21 1.84 2.33
N LEU A 93 -3.53 2.57 1.27
CA LEU A 93 -4.85 3.17 1.08
C LEU A 93 -5.96 2.09 1.03
N HIS A 94 -5.70 0.96 0.37
CA HIS A 94 -6.64 -0.14 0.35
C HIS A 94 -6.83 -0.80 1.72
N ALA A 95 -5.74 -1.03 2.47
CA ALA A 95 -5.78 -1.62 3.79
C ALA A 95 -6.53 -0.74 4.80
N ASP A 96 -6.21 0.56 4.84
CA ASP A 96 -6.84 1.55 5.72
C ASP A 96 -8.35 1.64 5.48
N THR A 97 -8.76 1.44 4.24
CA THR A 97 -10.16 1.50 3.86
C THR A 97 -10.88 0.16 4.03
N SER A 98 -10.21 -0.97 3.77
CA SER A 98 -10.83 -2.30 3.74
C SER A 98 -11.52 -2.72 5.04
N GLY A 99 -10.95 -2.32 6.19
CA GLY A 99 -11.31 -2.88 7.51
C GLY A 99 -10.84 -4.32 7.74
N ASP A 100 -9.99 -4.87 6.85
CA ASP A 100 -9.46 -6.22 6.94
C ASP A 100 -8.10 -6.21 7.68
N GLU A 101 -8.09 -6.77 8.89
CA GLU A 101 -6.89 -6.83 9.75
C GLU A 101 -5.76 -7.67 9.12
N HIS A 102 -6.09 -8.74 8.39
CA HIS A 102 -5.08 -9.55 7.70
C HIS A 102 -4.44 -8.77 6.57
N LEU A 103 -5.22 -8.00 5.81
CA LEU A 103 -4.69 -7.13 4.78
C LEU A 103 -3.80 -6.03 5.40
N GLN A 104 -4.24 -5.39 6.49
CA GLN A 104 -3.45 -4.39 7.20
C GLN A 104 -2.10 -4.96 7.70
N PHE A 105 -2.11 -6.16 8.27
CA PHE A 105 -0.89 -6.84 8.68
C PHE A 105 0.06 -7.09 7.51
N ARG A 106 -0.44 -7.65 6.40
CA ARG A 106 0.37 -7.94 5.20
C ARG A 106 0.96 -6.68 4.60
N VAL A 107 0.17 -5.62 4.51
CA VAL A 107 0.65 -4.31 4.04
C VAL A 107 1.69 -3.75 4.99
N GLY A 108 1.50 -3.89 6.31
CA GLY A 108 2.50 -3.53 7.31
C GLY A 108 3.84 -4.25 7.12
N LEU A 109 3.84 -5.51 6.70
CA LEU A 109 5.08 -6.23 6.32
C LEU A 109 5.68 -5.68 5.02
N LEU A 110 4.84 -5.42 4.00
CA LEU A 110 5.29 -4.84 2.73
C LEU A 110 5.96 -3.46 2.91
N GLN A 111 5.47 -2.64 3.86
CA GLN A 111 6.09 -1.35 4.18
C GLN A 111 7.52 -1.49 4.73
N ARG A 112 7.85 -2.62 5.37
CA ARG A 112 9.17 -2.88 5.97
C ARG A 112 10.18 -3.49 5.00
N LEU A 113 9.74 -3.99 3.85
CA LEU A 113 10.63 -4.51 2.81
C LEU A 113 11.67 -3.44 2.43
N LYS A 114 12.94 -3.80 2.33
CA LYS A 114 13.99 -2.92 1.81
C LYS A 114 14.53 -3.51 0.53
N LEU A 115 14.74 -2.68 -0.49
CA LEU A 115 15.41 -3.16 -1.70
C LEU A 115 16.93 -3.18 -1.44
N PRO A 116 17.67 -4.14 -2.03
CA PRO A 116 19.12 -4.15 -1.95
C PRO A 116 19.68 -2.81 -2.47
N GLY A 117 20.51 -2.15 -1.66
CA GLY A 117 20.97 -0.77 -1.85
C GLY A 117 20.27 0.29 -0.97
N ASP A 118 19.27 -0.08 -0.15
CA ASP A 118 18.71 0.80 0.90
C ASP A 118 19.50 0.72 2.22
N ALA A 119 20.39 -0.27 2.38
CA ALA A 119 21.26 -0.42 3.55
C ALA A 119 22.50 0.48 3.51
N ASP A 120 22.94 0.90 2.31
CA ASP A 120 24.17 1.68 2.11
C ASP A 120 24.07 3.14 2.56
N SER A 121 22.87 3.64 2.88
CA SER A 121 22.70 4.98 3.45
C SER A 121 23.04 5.07 4.95
N LEU A 122 23.38 3.95 5.61
CA LEU A 122 23.76 3.94 7.03
C LEU A 122 25.28 3.88 7.28
N MET A 123 26.12 3.79 6.24
CA MET A 123 27.60 3.76 6.39
C MET A 123 28.31 4.98 5.78
N SER A 124 27.57 6.04 5.44
CA SER A 124 28.14 7.30 4.89
C SER A 124 27.80 8.53 5.73
N ALA A 125 27.77 8.40 7.06
CA ALA A 125 27.66 9.53 7.98
C ALA A 125 28.91 9.62 8.87
#